data_AF-A0A935TQP3-F1
#
_entry.id   AF-A0A935TQP3-F1
#
_cell.length_a   1.000
_cell.length_b   1.000
_cell.length_c   1.000
_cell.angle_alpha   90.00
_cell.angle_beta   90.00
_cell.angle_gamma   90.00
#
_symmetry.space_group_name_H-M   'P 1'
#
loop_
_entity.id
_entity.type
_entity.pdbx_description
1 polymer ?
#
loop_
_entity_poly.entity_id
_entity_poly.type
_entity_poly.pdbx_seq_one_letter_code
_entity_poly.pdbx_strand_id
1 'polypeptide(L)'
;MKKSILIVLSLIIFSLTSCDLTTEPEITGTNTQAMAGEWVLDLFDEAGTHLAGQGLMTTTNTAANTASEMWLIDHDFFGMQFKASTDQNAKTMSSSKAANIEFAPGDAPDPSVVVPLGETTESVSAVPEFVTISGGILSGAAHPPSGTTTDSMRFTITAIYRSEIYTASSYDISAETGDTTVVWGITSSSELPDGPYVIQGHRRTGFLEDEPH
;
A
#
# COMPACT_ATOMS: atom_id res chain seq x y z
N MET A 1 45.22 60.07 12.11
CA MET A 1 44.29 59.84 10.97
C MET A 1 44.67 58.59 10.16
N LYS A 2 45.93 58.44 9.69
CA LYS A 2 46.36 57.25 8.92
C LYS A 2 46.25 55.90 9.66
N LYS A 3 46.55 55.86 10.97
CA LYS A 3 46.47 54.63 11.79
C LYS A 3 45.02 54.20 12.10
N SER A 4 44.08 55.14 12.21
CA SER A 4 42.67 54.87 12.47
C SER A 4 41.94 54.35 11.23
N ILE A 5 42.36 54.78 10.04
CA ILE A 5 41.84 54.29 8.75
C ILE A 5 42.21 52.82 8.51
N LEU A 6 43.41 52.39 8.92
CA LEU A 6 43.84 50.99 8.76
C LEU A 6 43.02 50.01 9.61
N ILE A 7 42.56 50.43 10.80
CA ILE A 7 41.75 49.57 11.69
C ILE A 7 40.34 49.41 11.14
N VAL A 8 39.74 50.49 10.62
CA VAL A 8 38.40 50.45 9.98
C VAL A 8 38.45 49.61 8.69
N LEU A 9 39.50 49.72 7.90
CA LEU A 9 39.69 48.92 6.69
C LEU A 9 39.89 47.42 7.01
N SER A 10 40.58 47.10 8.09
CA SER A 10 40.76 45.71 8.56
C SER A 10 39.46 45.07 9.04
N LEU A 11 38.53 45.84 9.63
CA LEU A 11 37.24 45.33 10.11
C LEU A 11 36.27 45.02 8.96
N ILE A 12 36.35 45.79 7.87
CA ILE A 12 35.48 45.63 6.68
C ILE A 12 35.82 44.35 5.89
N ILE A 13 37.09 43.93 5.90
CA ILE A 13 37.54 42.75 5.14
C ILE A 13 36.99 41.45 5.77
N PHE A 14 36.77 41.40 7.08
CA PHE A 14 36.13 40.25 7.76
C PHE A 14 34.61 40.20 7.60
N SER A 15 33.95 41.31 7.23
CA SER A 15 32.49 41.33 6.98
C SER A 15 32.08 40.90 5.57
N LEU A 16 33.04 40.72 4.65
CA LEU A 16 32.78 40.32 3.26
C LEU A 16 33.05 38.84 2.99
N THR A 17 33.55 38.09 3.98
CA THR A 17 33.60 36.62 3.95
C THR A 17 32.40 36.04 4.71
N SER A 18 31.18 36.49 4.36
CA SER A 18 30.03 35.63 4.58
C SER A 18 30.23 34.45 3.64
N CYS A 19 30.39 33.24 4.18
CA CYS A 19 30.33 32.04 3.35
C CYS A 19 29.11 32.16 2.45
N ASP A 20 29.37 32.06 1.17
CA ASP A 20 28.36 32.02 0.14
C ASP A 20 27.46 30.80 0.41
N LEU A 21 26.31 31.05 1.04
CA LEU A 21 25.18 30.13 1.15
C LEU A 21 24.20 30.35 -0.02
N THR A 22 24.61 30.98 -1.14
CA THR A 22 23.68 31.37 -2.22
C THR A 22 23.11 30.21 -3.03
N THR A 23 23.56 28.98 -2.77
CA THR A 23 22.82 27.78 -3.16
C THR A 23 22.41 27.04 -1.90
N GLU A 24 21.14 27.17 -1.51
CA GLU A 24 20.51 26.17 -0.66
C GLU A 24 20.79 24.79 -1.31
N PRO A 25 21.33 23.82 -0.55
CA PRO A 25 21.55 22.50 -1.10
C PRO A 25 20.20 21.92 -1.51
N GLU A 26 20.07 21.55 -2.78
CA GLU A 26 18.91 20.80 -3.27
C GLU A 26 18.80 19.51 -2.46
N ILE A 27 17.76 19.41 -1.63
CA ILE A 27 17.45 18.18 -0.91
C ILE A 27 16.85 17.22 -1.93
N THR A 28 17.70 16.38 -2.51
CA THR A 28 17.28 15.33 -3.44
C THR A 28 16.57 14.21 -2.68
N GLY A 29 15.43 13.73 -3.20
CA GLY A 29 14.75 12.55 -2.67
C GLY A 29 14.75 11.39 -3.66
N THR A 30 13.78 10.50 -3.49
CA THR A 30 13.62 9.30 -4.32
C THR A 30 12.89 9.65 -5.62
N ASN A 31 13.04 8.79 -6.63
CA ASN A 31 12.39 9.01 -7.93
C ASN A 31 10.85 8.94 -7.86
N THR A 32 10.29 8.52 -6.73
CA THR A 32 8.85 8.49 -6.46
C THR A 32 8.43 9.42 -5.32
N GLN A 33 9.28 10.36 -4.90
CA GLN A 33 9.03 11.24 -3.74
C GLN A 33 7.71 12.02 -3.84
N ALA A 34 7.24 12.31 -5.06
CA ALA A 34 6.02 13.08 -5.30
C ALA A 34 4.73 12.32 -4.96
N MET A 35 4.82 10.99 -4.85
CA MET A 35 3.72 10.08 -4.60
C MET A 35 3.92 9.20 -3.37
N ALA A 36 5.15 9.09 -2.85
CA ALA A 36 5.47 8.35 -1.64
C ALA A 36 4.92 9.04 -0.38
N GLY A 37 4.50 8.26 0.61
CA GLY A 37 4.02 8.75 1.90
C GLY A 37 3.15 7.77 2.67
N GLU A 38 2.67 8.23 3.81
CA GLU A 38 1.65 7.55 4.62
C GLU A 38 0.29 8.22 4.42
N TRP A 39 -0.76 7.40 4.43
CA TRP A 39 -2.11 7.78 4.07
C TRP A 39 -3.09 7.25 5.09
N VAL A 40 -4.08 8.07 5.43
CA VAL A 40 -5.27 7.68 6.19
C VAL A 40 -6.42 7.67 5.20
N LEU A 41 -7.02 6.49 5.00
CA LEU A 41 -7.94 6.22 3.91
C LEU A 41 -9.25 5.62 4.41
N ASP A 42 -10.30 5.83 3.65
CA ASP A 42 -11.60 5.21 3.79
C ASP A 42 -11.87 4.28 2.60
N LEU A 43 -12.59 3.20 2.86
CA LEU A 43 -13.03 2.21 1.90
C LEU A 43 -14.53 2.38 1.63
N PHE A 44 -14.89 2.42 0.36
CA PHE A 44 -16.27 2.51 -0.11
C PHE A 44 -16.56 1.41 -1.13
N ASP A 45 -17.83 1.00 -1.23
CA ASP A 45 -18.30 0.24 -2.38
C ASP A 45 -18.38 1.13 -3.64
N GLU A 46 -18.67 0.53 -4.79
CA GLU A 46 -18.83 1.25 -6.05
C GLU A 46 -20.01 2.25 -6.03
N ALA A 47 -21.03 2.01 -5.19
CA ALA A 47 -22.18 2.89 -5.02
C ALA A 47 -21.89 4.11 -4.12
N GLY A 48 -20.72 4.14 -3.46
CA GLY A 48 -20.31 5.19 -2.53
C GLY A 48 -20.74 4.96 -1.08
N THR A 49 -21.21 3.76 -0.73
CA THR A 49 -21.46 3.37 0.66
C THR A 49 -20.12 3.20 1.38
N HIS A 50 -19.97 3.84 2.53
CA HIS A 50 -18.80 3.66 3.40
C HIS A 50 -18.82 2.25 4.00
N LEU A 51 -17.73 1.50 3.82
CA LEU A 51 -17.58 0.11 4.28
C LEU A 51 -16.66 0.02 5.50
N ALA A 52 -15.54 0.75 5.46
CA ALA A 52 -14.55 0.81 6.52
C ALA A 52 -13.81 2.15 6.45
N GLY A 53 -13.26 2.61 7.56
CA GLY A 53 -12.62 3.93 7.61
C GLY A 53 -11.33 3.99 8.41
N GLN A 54 -10.59 5.06 8.16
CA GLN A 54 -9.31 5.38 8.80
C GLN A 54 -8.22 4.28 8.69
N GLY A 55 -8.25 3.48 7.63
CA GLY A 55 -7.20 2.49 7.35
C GLY A 55 -5.89 3.16 6.91
N LEU A 56 -4.77 2.59 7.33
CA LEU A 56 -3.43 3.05 7.01
C LEU A 56 -2.91 2.38 5.75
N MET A 57 -2.34 3.19 4.86
CA MET A 57 -1.62 2.73 3.69
C MET A 57 -0.30 3.48 3.55
N THR A 58 0.73 2.78 3.08
CA THR A 58 2.03 3.37 2.77
C THR A 58 2.33 3.20 1.29
N THR A 59 2.80 4.28 0.67
CA THR A 59 3.37 4.25 -0.67
C THR A 59 4.85 4.60 -0.60
N THR A 60 5.72 3.78 -1.20
CA THR A 60 7.18 3.99 -1.09
C THR A 60 7.91 3.58 -2.37
N ASN A 61 9.10 4.13 -2.61
CA ASN A 61 9.92 3.74 -3.75
C ASN A 61 10.35 2.26 -3.64
N THR A 62 10.58 1.62 -4.78
CA THR A 62 11.25 0.33 -4.79
C THR A 62 12.74 0.50 -4.48
N ALA A 63 13.43 -0.60 -4.14
CA ALA A 63 14.89 -0.59 -3.97
C ALA A 63 15.63 -0.19 -5.26
N ALA A 64 15.04 -0.47 -6.43
CA ALA A 64 15.58 -0.02 -7.72
C ALA A 64 15.43 1.50 -7.92
N ASN A 65 14.56 2.15 -7.14
CA ASN A 65 14.32 3.59 -7.17
C ASN A 65 14.04 4.09 -8.59
N THR A 66 13.14 3.43 -9.32
CA THR A 66 12.70 3.90 -10.64
C THR A 66 11.42 4.71 -10.51
N ALA A 67 11.22 5.72 -11.37
CA ALA A 67 10.03 6.57 -11.33
C ALA A 67 8.75 5.85 -11.79
N SER A 68 8.88 4.69 -12.43
CA SER A 68 7.80 3.96 -13.10
C SER A 68 7.12 2.91 -12.23
N GLU A 69 7.66 2.60 -11.06
CA GLU A 69 7.06 1.65 -10.11
C GLU A 69 7.25 2.11 -8.66
N MET A 70 6.27 1.78 -7.82
CA MET A 70 6.36 1.99 -6.38
C MET A 70 5.63 0.88 -5.63
N TRP A 71 5.98 0.68 -4.36
CA TRP A 71 5.23 -0.19 -3.46
C TRP A 71 3.99 0.52 -2.94
N LEU A 72 2.88 -0.23 -2.89
CA LEU A 72 1.71 0.10 -2.09
C LEU A 72 1.57 -1.00 -1.04
N ILE A 73 1.45 -0.58 0.22
CA ILE A 73 1.39 -1.45 1.38
C ILE A 73 0.14 -1.05 2.15
N ASP A 74 -0.84 -1.94 2.14
CA ASP A 74 -2.06 -1.84 2.92
C ASP A 74 -1.86 -2.51 4.28
N HIS A 75 -2.13 -1.77 5.35
CA HIS A 75 -1.98 -2.28 6.72
C HIS A 75 -3.29 -2.77 7.33
N ASP A 76 -4.45 -2.38 6.79
CA ASP A 76 -5.73 -2.50 7.52
C ASP A 76 -6.91 -3.09 6.72
N PHE A 77 -6.94 -3.01 5.39
CA PHE A 77 -8.15 -3.37 4.63
C PHE A 77 -8.19 -4.83 4.15
N PHE A 78 -7.20 -5.22 3.35
CA PHE A 78 -7.14 -6.45 2.57
C PHE A 78 -5.87 -7.28 2.85
N GLY A 79 -4.90 -6.73 3.60
CA GLY A 79 -3.63 -7.42 3.91
C GLY A 79 -2.77 -7.59 2.66
N MET A 80 -2.42 -6.46 2.03
CA MET A 80 -1.77 -6.49 0.72
C MET A 80 -0.51 -5.65 0.65
N GLN A 81 0.51 -6.21 0.01
CA GLN A 81 1.67 -5.47 -0.42
C GLN A 81 2.02 -5.82 -1.87
N PHE A 82 2.03 -4.82 -2.74
CA PHE A 82 2.26 -5.04 -4.17
C PHE A 82 2.93 -3.83 -4.81
N LYS A 83 3.45 -4.03 -6.03
CA LYS A 83 4.00 -2.95 -6.84
C LYS A 83 2.96 -2.45 -7.83
N ALA A 84 2.79 -1.14 -7.90
CA ALA A 84 2.00 -0.48 -8.95
C ALA A 84 2.91 0.24 -9.95
N SER A 85 2.44 0.35 -11.19
CA SER A 85 3.03 1.24 -12.18
C SER A 85 2.64 2.68 -11.88
N THR A 86 3.57 3.62 -12.06
CA THR A 86 3.35 5.03 -11.70
C THR A 86 3.76 6.00 -12.80
N ASP A 87 3.02 7.09 -12.90
CA ASP A 87 3.44 8.30 -13.60
C ASP A 87 3.58 9.43 -12.56
N GLN A 88 4.82 9.82 -12.28
CA GLN A 88 5.12 10.83 -11.26
C GLN A 88 4.65 12.24 -11.64
N ASN A 89 4.56 12.54 -12.94
CA ASN A 89 4.11 13.83 -13.43
C ASN A 89 2.59 13.93 -13.36
N ALA A 90 1.90 12.88 -13.81
CA ALA A 90 0.44 12.80 -13.72
C ALA A 90 -0.06 12.47 -12.31
N LYS A 91 0.85 12.02 -11.42
CA LYS A 91 0.55 11.50 -10.07
C LYS A 91 -0.47 10.35 -10.11
N THR A 92 -0.37 9.49 -11.12
CA THR A 92 -1.26 8.34 -11.31
C THR A 92 -0.56 7.03 -11.01
N MET A 93 -1.34 6.05 -10.57
CA MET A 93 -0.89 4.70 -10.26
C MET A 93 -1.89 3.67 -10.77
N SER A 94 -1.38 2.54 -11.24
CA SER A 94 -2.21 1.47 -11.80
C SER A 94 -1.55 0.09 -11.69
N SER A 95 -2.39 -0.95 -11.65
CA SER A 95 -1.99 -2.34 -11.89
C SER A 95 -3.13 -3.06 -12.60
N SER A 96 -2.79 -3.98 -13.50
CA SER A 96 -3.78 -4.85 -14.16
C SER A 96 -3.93 -6.21 -13.48
N LYS A 97 -2.86 -6.69 -12.83
CA LYS A 97 -2.78 -7.95 -12.07
C LYS A 97 -1.45 -8.02 -11.32
N ALA A 98 -1.27 -7.15 -10.32
CA ALA A 98 -0.07 -7.17 -9.50
C ALA A 98 -0.15 -8.32 -8.48
N ALA A 99 0.93 -9.08 -8.31
CA ALA A 99 1.01 -10.11 -7.28
C ALA A 99 1.08 -9.47 -5.89
N ASN A 100 0.28 -9.96 -4.96
CA ASN A 100 0.39 -9.64 -3.55
C ASN A 100 1.51 -10.46 -2.93
N ILE A 101 2.52 -9.81 -2.35
CA ILE A 101 3.64 -10.52 -1.73
C ILE A 101 3.29 -11.09 -0.36
N GLU A 102 2.21 -10.61 0.26
CA GLU A 102 1.68 -11.16 1.52
C GLU A 102 0.96 -12.49 1.29
N PHE A 103 0.60 -12.82 0.04
CA PHE A 103 0.08 -14.15 -0.29
C PHE A 103 1.21 -15.17 -0.24
N ALA A 104 1.32 -15.90 0.87
CA ALA A 104 2.27 -17.00 1.02
C ALA A 104 1.66 -18.33 0.57
N PRO A 105 2.47 -19.37 0.31
CA PRO A 105 1.95 -20.70 -0.03
C PRO A 105 1.00 -21.30 1.02
N GLY A 106 1.15 -20.90 2.30
CA GLY A 106 0.25 -21.32 3.38
C GLY A 106 -1.12 -20.65 3.38
N ASP A 107 -1.28 -19.57 2.61
CA ASP A 107 -2.56 -18.85 2.43
C ASP A 107 -3.37 -19.38 1.24
N ALA A 108 -2.83 -20.38 0.54
CA ALA A 108 -3.60 -21.14 -0.43
C ALA A 108 -4.84 -21.72 0.26
N PRO A 109 -6.00 -21.78 -0.44
CA PRO A 109 -7.22 -22.22 0.18
C PRO A 109 -7.07 -23.64 0.72
N ASP A 110 -7.42 -23.90 1.99
CA ASP A 110 -7.39 -25.23 2.58
C ASP A 110 -8.79 -25.59 3.08
N PRO A 111 -9.38 -26.73 2.68
CA PRO A 111 -10.70 -27.13 3.16
C PRO A 111 -10.66 -27.59 4.62
N SER A 112 -11.35 -26.84 5.49
CA SER A 112 -11.46 -27.14 6.93
C SER A 112 -12.69 -27.99 7.29
N VAL A 113 -13.37 -28.61 6.32
CA VAL A 113 -14.65 -29.32 6.51
C VAL A 113 -14.54 -30.79 6.12
N VAL A 114 -15.00 -31.70 6.98
CA VAL A 114 -15.09 -33.12 6.62
C VAL A 114 -16.32 -33.35 5.76
N VAL A 115 -16.13 -33.85 4.53
CA VAL A 115 -17.21 -34.25 3.62
C VAL A 115 -17.14 -35.75 3.32
N PRO A 116 -18.26 -36.39 2.92
CA PRO A 116 -18.26 -37.78 2.44
C PRO A 116 -17.31 -38.00 1.26
N LEU A 117 -16.80 -39.23 1.12
CA LEU A 117 -15.92 -39.59 0.01
C LEU A 117 -16.60 -39.34 -1.34
N GLY A 118 -15.88 -38.68 -2.26
CA GLY A 118 -16.39 -38.31 -3.59
C GLY A 118 -17.22 -37.03 -3.63
N GLU A 119 -17.56 -36.44 -2.47
CA GLU A 119 -18.16 -35.11 -2.41
C GLU A 119 -17.10 -34.02 -2.57
N THR A 120 -17.57 -32.85 -3.00
CA THR A 120 -16.72 -31.67 -3.23
C THR A 120 -16.97 -30.58 -2.19
N THR A 121 -15.94 -29.80 -1.90
CA THR A 121 -16.05 -28.53 -1.16
C THR A 121 -15.25 -27.45 -1.88
N GLU A 122 -15.72 -26.21 -1.77
CA GLU A 122 -14.97 -25.03 -2.20
C GLU A 122 -14.22 -24.46 -0.99
N SER A 123 -13.00 -23.98 -1.22
CA SER A 123 -12.26 -23.15 -0.26
C SER A 123 -11.70 -21.94 -1.00
N VAL A 124 -11.65 -20.80 -0.32
CA VAL A 124 -11.16 -19.52 -0.86
C VAL A 124 -10.02 -19.02 0.02
N SER A 125 -9.02 -18.37 -0.58
CA SER A 125 -7.89 -17.82 0.16
C SER A 125 -8.32 -16.69 1.09
N ALA A 126 -7.65 -16.56 2.24
CA ALA A 126 -7.96 -15.53 3.22
C ALA A 126 -7.48 -14.13 2.80
N VAL A 127 -6.39 -14.08 2.04
CA VAL A 127 -5.82 -12.86 1.46
C VAL A 127 -5.85 -12.95 -0.07
N PRO A 128 -5.92 -11.81 -0.78
CA PRO A 128 -5.94 -11.83 -2.23
C PRO A 128 -4.56 -12.18 -2.79
N GLU A 129 -4.55 -12.95 -3.87
CA GLU A 129 -3.33 -13.33 -4.59
C GLU A 129 -2.89 -12.23 -5.56
N PHE A 130 -3.85 -11.58 -6.21
CA PHE A 130 -3.58 -10.50 -7.15
C PHE A 130 -4.44 -9.27 -6.88
N VAL A 131 -3.98 -8.14 -7.41
CA VAL A 131 -4.61 -6.83 -7.23
C VAL A 131 -4.62 -6.05 -8.54
N THR A 132 -5.77 -5.49 -8.84
CA THR A 132 -5.97 -4.50 -9.91
C THR A 132 -6.29 -3.16 -9.28
N ILE A 133 -5.55 -2.11 -9.63
CA ILE A 133 -5.85 -0.74 -9.20
C ILE A 133 -5.84 0.25 -10.35
N SER A 134 -6.58 1.34 -10.17
CA SER A 134 -6.48 2.53 -11.01
C SER A 134 -6.82 3.78 -10.23
N GLY A 135 -5.91 4.76 -10.21
CA GLY A 135 -6.17 6.03 -9.55
C GLY A 135 -4.93 6.88 -9.42
N GLY A 136 -4.87 7.69 -8.38
CA GLY A 136 -3.76 8.62 -8.19
C GLY A 136 -3.91 9.53 -6.98
N ILE A 137 -3.10 10.58 -7.01
CA ILE A 137 -2.96 11.58 -5.95
C ILE A 137 -3.29 12.95 -6.52
N LEU A 138 -4.07 13.73 -5.77
CA LEU A 138 -4.30 15.15 -6.05
C LEU A 138 -3.62 15.99 -4.98
N SER A 139 -2.71 16.87 -5.40
CA SER A 139 -1.97 17.70 -4.45
C SER A 139 -2.84 18.79 -3.83
N GLY A 140 -2.75 18.93 -2.50
CA GLY A 140 -3.47 19.95 -1.74
C GLY A 140 -5.00 19.91 -1.86
N ALA A 141 -5.59 18.73 -2.10
CA ALA A 141 -7.02 18.57 -2.35
C ALA A 141 -7.81 18.09 -1.11
N ALA A 142 -7.14 17.54 -0.10
CA ALA A 142 -7.78 17.01 1.10
C ALA A 142 -7.69 17.97 2.29
N HIS A 143 -8.66 17.84 3.19
CA HIS A 143 -8.72 18.56 4.46
C HIS A 143 -9.04 17.56 5.57
N PRO A 144 -8.06 17.14 6.38
CA PRO A 144 -8.28 16.25 7.52
C PRO A 144 -8.96 17.02 8.67
N PRO A 145 -9.37 16.35 9.77
CA PRO A 145 -10.11 16.95 10.88
C PRO A 145 -9.49 18.22 11.47
N SER A 146 -8.16 18.34 11.48
CA SER A 146 -7.41 19.54 11.87
C SER A 146 -7.71 20.79 11.02
N GLY A 147 -8.32 20.60 9.84
CA GLY A 147 -8.61 21.65 8.86
C GLY A 147 -7.40 22.08 8.04
N THR A 148 -6.26 21.40 8.16
CA THR A 148 -5.07 21.64 7.33
C THR A 148 -5.31 21.24 5.87
N THR A 149 -4.50 21.73 4.94
CA THR A 149 -4.56 21.28 3.54
C THR A 149 -3.50 20.21 3.31
N THR A 150 -3.90 19.07 2.77
CA THR A 150 -3.02 17.92 2.49
C THR A 150 -3.29 17.34 1.10
N ASP A 151 -2.41 16.45 0.64
CA ASP A 151 -2.67 15.67 -0.59
C ASP A 151 -3.83 14.69 -0.36
N SER A 152 -4.66 14.49 -1.37
CA SER A 152 -5.64 13.40 -1.38
C SER A 152 -5.13 12.23 -2.22
N MET A 153 -5.51 11.03 -1.80
CA MET A 153 -5.34 9.81 -2.60
C MET A 153 -6.72 9.26 -2.93
N ARG A 154 -6.90 8.80 -4.17
CA ARG A 154 -8.11 8.08 -4.58
C ARG A 154 -7.78 7.06 -5.66
N PHE A 155 -8.20 5.82 -5.47
CA PHE A 155 -8.09 4.78 -6.49
C PHE A 155 -9.20 3.75 -6.37
N THR A 156 -9.52 3.10 -7.48
CA THR A 156 -10.34 1.88 -7.48
C THR A 156 -9.45 0.67 -7.27
N ILE A 157 -9.96 -0.32 -6.57
CA ILE A 157 -9.25 -1.57 -6.29
C ILE A 157 -10.18 -2.77 -6.53
N THR A 158 -9.65 -3.80 -7.15
CA THR A 158 -10.25 -5.13 -7.22
C THR A 158 -9.24 -6.12 -6.67
N ALA A 159 -9.60 -6.75 -5.55
CA ALA A 159 -8.83 -7.83 -4.95
C ALA A 159 -9.20 -9.13 -5.66
N ILE A 160 -8.22 -9.98 -5.98
CA ILE A 160 -8.46 -11.23 -6.70
C ILE A 160 -8.00 -12.38 -5.81
N TYR A 161 -8.97 -13.13 -5.29
CA TYR A 161 -8.75 -14.27 -4.42
C TYR A 161 -8.61 -15.56 -5.23
N ARG A 162 -7.91 -16.53 -4.65
CA ARG A 162 -7.81 -17.88 -5.19
C ARG A 162 -8.96 -18.71 -4.63
N SER A 163 -9.72 -19.38 -5.50
CA SER A 163 -10.70 -20.39 -5.10
C SER A 163 -10.31 -21.74 -5.67
N GLU A 164 -10.44 -22.78 -4.86
CA GLU A 164 -10.15 -24.15 -5.25
C GLU A 164 -11.30 -25.07 -4.85
N ILE A 165 -11.68 -25.95 -5.77
CA ILE A 165 -12.64 -27.03 -5.52
C ILE A 165 -11.86 -28.29 -5.22
N TYR A 166 -12.15 -28.85 -4.04
CA TYR A 166 -11.54 -30.06 -3.52
C TYR A 166 -12.51 -31.22 -3.59
N THR A 167 -12.03 -32.40 -3.97
CA THR A 167 -12.76 -33.67 -3.87
C THR A 167 -12.16 -34.51 -2.76
N ALA A 168 -12.98 -35.01 -1.84
CA ALA A 168 -12.54 -35.98 -0.83
C ALA A 168 -12.15 -37.29 -1.52
N SER A 169 -10.88 -37.67 -1.40
CA SER A 169 -10.29 -38.79 -2.14
C SER A 169 -10.04 -40.04 -1.28
N SER A 170 -9.73 -39.84 0.01
CA SER A 170 -9.59 -40.90 1.01
C SER A 170 -9.60 -40.28 2.41
N TYR A 171 -9.57 -41.14 3.44
CA TYR A 171 -9.42 -40.73 4.82
C TYR A 171 -8.12 -41.32 5.37
N ASP A 172 -7.33 -40.49 6.03
CA ASP A 172 -6.19 -40.91 6.84
C ASP A 172 -6.63 -40.93 8.31
N ILE A 173 -6.30 -42.01 9.02
CA ILE A 173 -6.64 -42.17 10.44
C ILE A 173 -5.35 -42.18 11.25
N SER A 174 -5.22 -41.24 12.17
CA SER A 174 -4.11 -41.19 13.12
C SER A 174 -4.10 -42.44 13.98
N ALA A 175 -3.02 -43.21 13.91
CA ALA A 175 -2.86 -44.41 14.72
C ALA A 175 -2.69 -44.11 16.23
N GLU A 176 -2.32 -42.88 16.59
CA GLU A 176 -2.03 -42.46 17.96
C GLU A 176 -3.26 -41.87 18.66
N THR A 177 -4.06 -41.06 17.96
CA THR A 177 -5.22 -40.35 18.52
C THR A 177 -6.55 -40.92 18.07
N GLY A 178 -6.58 -41.69 16.97
CA GLY A 178 -7.81 -42.13 16.32
C GLY A 178 -8.50 -41.06 15.47
N ASP A 179 -7.90 -39.87 15.35
CA ASP A 179 -8.46 -38.76 14.57
C ASP A 179 -8.46 -39.08 13.08
N THR A 180 -9.54 -38.69 12.41
CA THR A 180 -9.70 -38.85 10.96
C THR A 180 -9.42 -37.54 10.25
N THR A 181 -8.50 -37.54 9.30
CA THR A 181 -8.21 -36.43 8.40
C THR A 181 -8.63 -36.80 6.98
N VAL A 182 -9.20 -35.85 6.24
CA VAL A 182 -9.56 -36.07 4.83
C VAL A 182 -8.35 -35.81 3.95
N VAL A 183 -8.11 -36.71 3.00
CA VAL A 183 -7.12 -36.49 1.93
C VAL A 183 -7.83 -35.87 0.74
N TRP A 184 -7.37 -34.68 0.36
CA TRP A 184 -8.02 -33.88 -0.67
C TRP A 184 -7.26 -33.92 -2.00
N GLY A 185 -8.02 -33.99 -3.10
CA GLY A 185 -7.51 -33.72 -4.44
C GLY A 185 -8.10 -32.42 -4.98
N ILE A 186 -7.25 -31.50 -5.45
CA ILE A 186 -7.71 -30.30 -6.17
C ILE A 186 -8.28 -30.75 -7.51
N THR A 187 -9.52 -30.35 -7.77
CA THR A 187 -10.26 -30.67 -9.00
C THR A 187 -10.26 -29.50 -9.97
N SER A 188 -10.35 -28.28 -9.45
CA SER A 188 -10.24 -27.06 -10.23
C SER A 188 -9.77 -25.89 -9.37
N SER A 189 -9.12 -24.92 -10.00
CA SER A 189 -8.75 -23.63 -9.42
C SER A 189 -9.36 -22.51 -10.26
N SER A 190 -9.87 -21.47 -9.61
CA SER A 190 -10.41 -20.26 -10.23
C SER A 190 -9.95 -19.00 -9.52
N GLU A 191 -10.05 -17.88 -10.22
CA GLU A 191 -9.85 -16.55 -9.65
C GLU A 191 -11.22 -15.96 -9.31
N LEU A 192 -11.36 -15.43 -8.09
CA LEU A 192 -12.55 -14.76 -7.60
C LEU A 192 -12.25 -13.27 -7.40
N PRO A 193 -12.58 -12.40 -8.37
CA PRO A 193 -12.51 -10.96 -8.20
C PRO A 193 -13.53 -10.47 -7.18
N ASP A 194 -13.10 -9.57 -6.30
CA ASP A 194 -13.90 -8.90 -5.30
C ASP A 194 -13.71 -7.37 -5.44
N GLY A 195 -14.81 -6.64 -5.62
CA GLY A 195 -14.86 -5.23 -6.01
C GLY A 195 -15.46 -4.97 -7.41
N PRO A 196 -15.29 -3.76 -7.96
CA PRO A 196 -14.36 -2.73 -7.52
C PRO A 196 -14.82 -2.00 -6.26
N TYR A 197 -13.87 -1.70 -5.38
CA TYR A 197 -14.02 -0.77 -4.27
C TYR A 197 -13.35 0.56 -4.61
N VAL A 198 -13.75 1.61 -3.91
CA VAL A 198 -13.09 2.92 -3.96
C VAL A 198 -12.36 3.15 -2.64
N ILE A 199 -11.05 3.32 -2.71
CA ILE A 199 -10.24 3.78 -1.57
C ILE A 199 -9.94 5.25 -1.78
N GLN A 200 -10.24 6.09 -0.78
CA GLN A 200 -9.91 7.51 -0.83
C GLN A 200 -9.65 8.09 0.55
N GLY A 201 -8.84 9.15 0.61
CA GLY A 201 -8.56 9.85 1.85
C GLY A 201 -7.44 10.85 1.69
N HIS A 202 -6.64 11.00 2.74
CA HIS A 202 -5.65 12.08 2.84
C HIS A 202 -4.28 11.60 3.27
N ARG A 203 -3.27 12.41 2.98
CA ARG A 203 -1.92 12.21 3.50
C ARG A 203 -1.94 12.38 5.02
N ARG A 204 -1.28 11.47 5.73
CA ARG A 204 -1.14 11.51 7.19
C ARG A 204 -0.31 12.73 7.60
N THR A 205 -0.80 13.48 8.59
CA THR A 205 -0.17 14.75 9.03
C THR A 205 0.79 14.55 10.19
N GLY A 206 0.62 13.48 10.98
CA GLY A 206 1.31 13.26 12.24
C GLY A 206 0.74 14.08 13.41
N PHE A 207 -0.35 14.82 13.20
CA PHE A 207 -1.11 15.45 14.28
C PHE A 207 -2.08 14.43 14.87
N LEU A 208 -2.11 14.33 16.21
CA LEU A 208 -2.92 13.36 16.93
C LEU A 208 -4.42 13.44 16.61
N GLU A 209 -4.91 14.62 16.22
CA GLU A 209 -6.31 14.87 15.85
C GLU A 209 -6.71 14.34 14.46
N ASP A 210 -5.72 14.00 13.62
CA ASP A 210 -5.91 13.45 12.28
C ASP A 210 -5.56 11.95 12.20
N GLU A 211 -5.21 11.34 13.32
CA GLU A 211 -4.85 9.91 13.40
C GLU A 211 -6.10 9.01 13.40
N PRO A 212 -5.98 7.75 12.93
CA PRO A 212 -7.02 6.74 13.10
C PRO A 212 -7.42 6.58 14.59
N HIS A 213 -8.72 6.40 14.87
CA HIS A 213 -9.25 6.28 16.22
C HIS A 213 -10.10 5.03 16.43
#